data_AF-Q95JU9-F1
#
_entry.id   AF-Q95JU9-F1
#
_cell.length_a   1.000
_cell.length_b   1.000
_cell.length_c   1.000
_cell.angle_alpha   90.00
_cell.angle_beta   90.00
_cell.angle_gamma   90.00
#
_symmetry.space_group_name_H-M   'P 1'
#
loop_
_entity.id
_entity.type
_entity.pdbx_description
1 polymer ?
#
loop_
_entity_poly.entity_id
_entity_poly.type
_entity_poly.pdbx_seq_one_letter_code
_entity_poly.pdbx_strand_id
1 'polypeptide(L)'
;MPVGKAVRDFGVWKYHKWYTNIKHDTSVVFTAYRLENRDCYANFNGMCNPNWGAMFVYLMKYHLFRGACLTAHALGHNLGLSHDSAGCYCFRRTNCLMAPVPDLNDMMSNCSYDSIQHRLNKWDLCLSEPNIPYTNFPYVADRCGDKIKNQREECDCGSLKDTTTPPPQHKTARTNSCTFRIMD
;
A
#
# COMPACT_ATOMS: atom_id res chain seq x y z
N MET A 1 -11.81 23.68 3.69
CA MET A 1 -12.78 22.62 3.34
C MET A 1 -12.66 21.51 4.36
N PRO A 2 -13.76 21.00 4.94
CA PRO A 2 -13.68 19.89 5.88
C PRO A 2 -13.14 18.61 5.25
N VAL A 3 -12.25 17.88 5.92
CA VAL A 3 -11.56 16.73 5.32
C VAL A 3 -12.54 15.60 5.00
N GLY A 4 -13.50 15.34 5.89
CA GLY A 4 -14.54 14.34 5.66
C GLY A 4 -15.44 14.70 4.47
N LYS A 5 -15.73 16.00 4.28
CA LYS A 5 -16.46 16.47 3.10
C LYS A 5 -15.64 16.27 1.83
N ALA A 6 -14.36 16.60 1.83
CA ALA A 6 -13.48 16.44 0.68
C ALA A 6 -13.38 14.98 0.22
N VAL A 7 -13.14 14.04 1.15
CA VAL A 7 -13.03 12.61 0.84
C VAL A 7 -14.37 12.02 0.41
N ARG A 8 -15.48 12.46 1.00
CA ARG A 8 -16.83 12.07 0.56
C ARG A 8 -17.13 12.54 -0.86
N ASP A 9 -16.86 13.82 -1.16
CA ASP A 9 -17.12 14.38 -2.48
C ASP A 9 -16.25 13.70 -3.55
N PHE A 10 -14.99 13.37 -3.22
CA PHE A 10 -14.13 12.55 -4.06
C PHE A 10 -14.69 11.14 -4.28
N GLY A 11 -15.17 10.48 -3.23
CA GLY A 11 -15.80 9.16 -3.32
C GLY A 11 -17.03 9.13 -4.25
N VAL A 12 -17.90 10.15 -4.15
CA VAL A 12 -19.07 10.30 -5.02
C VAL A 12 -18.65 10.54 -6.47
N TRP A 13 -17.69 11.42 -6.70
CA TRP A 13 -17.14 11.65 -8.06
C TRP A 13 -16.54 10.37 -8.63
N LYS A 14 -15.74 9.64 -7.85
CA LYS A 14 -15.09 8.38 -8.23
C LYS A 14 -16.13 7.34 -8.65
N TYR A 15 -17.19 7.18 -7.86
CA TYR A 15 -18.28 6.26 -8.17
C TYR A 15 -18.97 6.59 -9.50
N HIS A 16 -19.34 7.85 -9.72
CA HIS A 16 -20.13 8.24 -10.89
C HIS A 16 -19.33 8.47 -12.17
N LYS A 17 -18.05 8.85 -12.07
CA LYS A 17 -17.25 9.30 -13.22
C LYS A 17 -16.11 8.35 -13.57
N TRP A 18 -15.59 7.58 -12.62
CA TRP A 18 -14.35 6.83 -12.82
C TRP A 18 -14.50 5.32 -12.71
N TYR A 19 -15.28 4.84 -11.74
CA TYR A 19 -15.34 3.43 -11.39
C TYR A 19 -15.73 2.50 -12.54
N THR A 20 -16.64 2.92 -13.44
CA THR A 20 -17.04 2.12 -14.61
C THR A 20 -15.98 2.11 -15.73
N ASN A 21 -15.12 3.13 -15.79
CA ASN A 21 -14.03 3.20 -16.76
C ASN A 21 -12.84 2.36 -16.31
N ILE A 22 -12.52 2.42 -15.01
CA ILE A 22 -11.41 1.70 -14.40
C ILE A 22 -11.90 1.15 -13.06
N LYS A 23 -12.23 -0.14 -13.02
CA LYS A 23 -12.55 -0.84 -11.76
C LYS A 23 -11.29 -0.90 -10.88
N HIS A 24 -11.46 -0.63 -9.59
CA HIS A 24 -10.39 -0.58 -8.59
C HIS A 24 -10.98 -0.79 -7.20
N ASP A 25 -10.16 -1.30 -6.28
CA ASP A 25 -10.61 -1.63 -4.91
C ASP A 25 -10.71 -0.39 -4.02
N THR A 26 -9.78 0.54 -4.18
CA THR A 26 -9.75 1.80 -3.42
C THR A 26 -9.01 2.89 -4.19
N SER A 27 -9.03 4.11 -3.67
CA SER A 27 -8.32 5.24 -4.27
C SER A 27 -7.86 6.23 -3.22
N VAL A 28 -6.65 6.74 -3.43
CA VAL A 28 -6.05 7.81 -2.64
C VAL A 28 -5.92 9.07 -3.49
N VAL A 29 -6.31 10.20 -2.94
CA VAL A 29 -5.97 11.53 -3.48
C VAL A 29 -4.75 12.04 -2.74
N PHE A 30 -3.69 12.35 -3.47
CA PHE A 30 -2.54 13.07 -2.94
C PHE A 30 -2.73 14.57 -3.13
N THR A 31 -2.48 15.37 -2.09
CA THR A 31 -2.45 16.83 -2.23
C THR A 31 -1.16 17.43 -1.68
N ALA A 32 -0.83 18.62 -2.16
CA ALA A 32 0.31 19.41 -1.70
C ALA A 32 0.00 20.29 -0.48
N TYR A 33 -1.21 20.23 0.09
CA TYR A 33 -1.61 21.05 1.24
C TYR A 33 -2.51 20.27 2.20
N ARG A 34 -2.39 20.55 3.49
CA ARG A 34 -3.19 19.89 4.53
C ARG A 34 -4.65 20.31 4.45
N LEU A 35 -5.55 19.35 4.66
CA LEU A 35 -6.98 19.59 4.84
C LEU A 35 -7.29 19.52 6.34
N GLU A 36 -7.85 20.60 6.91
CA GLU A 36 -8.12 20.71 8.36
C GLU A 36 -6.92 20.36 9.25
N ASN A 37 -5.71 20.77 8.86
CA ASN A 37 -4.46 20.45 9.55
C ASN A 37 -4.19 18.94 9.73
N ARG A 38 -4.85 18.08 8.95
CA ARG A 38 -4.60 16.63 8.94
C ARG A 38 -3.64 16.23 7.83
N ASP A 39 -2.80 15.26 8.14
CA ASP A 39 -1.86 14.65 7.19
C ASP A 39 -2.51 13.55 6.35
N CYS A 40 -3.57 12.89 6.84
CA CYS A 40 -4.35 11.92 6.06
C CYS A 40 -5.78 11.78 6.62
N TYR A 41 -6.65 11.17 5.82
CA TYR A 41 -8.00 10.76 6.22
C TYR A 41 -8.50 9.64 5.29
N ALA A 42 -9.23 8.67 5.83
CA ALA A 42 -9.88 7.64 5.04
C ALA A 42 -11.31 7.40 5.54
N ASN A 43 -12.20 7.01 4.64
CA ASN A 43 -13.46 6.41 5.07
C ASN A 43 -13.15 5.06 5.73
N PHE A 44 -13.61 4.89 6.96
CA PHE A 44 -13.39 3.68 7.73
C PHE A 44 -14.11 2.49 7.10
N ASN A 45 -13.43 1.36 6.96
CA ASN A 45 -13.96 0.12 6.39
C ASN A 45 -14.63 0.31 5.00
N GLY A 46 -14.12 1.25 4.20
CA GLY A 46 -14.64 1.56 2.88
C GLY A 46 -14.05 0.73 1.74
N MET A 47 -13.06 -0.14 2.02
CA MET A 47 -12.39 -0.97 1.01
C MET A 47 -13.41 -1.69 0.11
N CYS A 48 -13.15 -1.66 -1.21
CA CYS A 48 -14.00 -2.22 -2.27
C CYS A 48 -15.38 -1.61 -2.46
N ASN A 49 -15.75 -0.61 -1.65
CA ASN A 49 -16.92 0.17 -1.94
C ASN A 49 -16.58 1.21 -3.03
N PRO A 50 -17.31 1.25 -4.16
CA PRO A 50 -17.04 2.20 -5.23
C PRO A 50 -17.08 3.68 -4.81
N ASN A 51 -17.85 4.00 -3.76
CA ASN A 51 -17.93 5.34 -3.18
C ASN A 51 -16.98 5.49 -1.98
N TRP A 52 -17.03 4.56 -1.03
CA TRP A 52 -16.31 4.69 0.24
C TRP A 52 -14.85 4.22 0.21
N GLY A 53 -14.41 3.51 -0.82
CA GLY A 53 -12.99 3.18 -1.06
C GLY A 53 -12.20 4.40 -1.49
N ALA A 54 -12.12 5.39 -0.60
CA ALA A 54 -11.65 6.74 -0.85
C ALA A 54 -10.90 7.26 0.38
N MET A 55 -9.74 7.84 0.13
CA MET A 55 -8.88 8.44 1.14
C MET A 55 -8.09 9.61 0.59
N PHE A 56 -7.52 10.39 1.49
CA PHE A 56 -6.69 11.55 1.23
C PHE A 56 -5.37 11.42 1.99
N VAL A 57 -4.27 11.79 1.34
CA VAL A 57 -2.93 11.88 1.94
C VAL A 57 -2.27 13.20 1.52
N TYR A 58 -1.81 13.94 2.51
CA TYR A 58 -0.92 15.09 2.32
C TYR A 58 0.48 14.59 2.00
N LEU A 59 1.02 14.99 0.84
CA LEU A 59 2.36 14.64 0.41
C LEU A 59 3.21 15.91 0.31
N MET A 60 4.10 16.10 1.29
CA MET A 60 5.10 17.18 1.22
C MET A 60 6.21 16.80 0.23
N LYS A 61 6.70 17.79 -0.52
CA LYS A 61 7.78 17.63 -1.51
C LYS A 61 8.98 16.91 -0.87
N TYR A 62 9.49 15.87 -1.52
CA TYR A 62 10.64 15.04 -1.10
C TYR A 62 10.45 14.12 0.13
N HIS A 63 9.24 14.00 0.69
CA HIS A 63 8.97 13.08 1.81
C HIS A 63 8.21 11.82 1.40
N LEU A 64 8.72 11.11 0.40
CA LEU A 64 8.08 9.91 -0.17
C LEU A 64 7.85 8.80 0.87
N PHE A 65 8.84 8.53 1.73
CA PHE A 65 8.70 7.49 2.76
C PHE A 65 7.59 7.83 3.77
N ARG A 66 7.53 9.09 4.20
CA ARG A 66 6.45 9.57 5.08
C ARG A 66 5.09 9.46 4.40
N GLY A 67 5.02 9.82 3.11
CA GLY A 67 3.83 9.65 2.29
C GLY A 67 3.37 8.19 2.23
N ALA A 68 4.31 7.26 2.06
CA ALA A 68 4.01 5.83 2.06
C ALA A 68 3.47 5.35 3.41
N CYS A 69 4.09 5.75 4.53
CA CYS A 69 3.58 5.43 5.88
C CYS A 69 2.17 6.00 6.12
N LEU A 70 1.92 7.27 5.74
CA LEU A 70 0.60 7.89 5.85
C LEU A 70 -0.44 7.21 4.97
N THR A 71 -0.05 6.79 3.77
CA THR A 71 -0.91 6.05 2.84
C THR A 71 -1.25 4.68 3.43
N ALA A 72 -0.27 3.96 3.96
CA ALA A 72 -0.48 2.68 4.61
C ALA A 72 -1.38 2.81 5.86
N HIS A 73 -1.23 3.87 6.66
CA HIS A 73 -2.11 4.17 7.79
C HIS A 73 -3.55 4.45 7.34
N ALA A 74 -3.73 5.31 6.34
CA ALA A 74 -5.05 5.63 5.78
C ALA A 74 -5.71 4.39 5.14
N LEU A 75 -4.92 3.58 4.44
CA LEU A 75 -5.34 2.31 3.87
C LEU A 75 -5.77 1.32 4.96
N GLY A 76 -5.07 1.29 6.10
CA GLY A 76 -5.45 0.52 7.28
C GLY A 76 -6.86 0.88 7.76
N HIS A 77 -7.15 2.17 7.94
CA HIS A 77 -8.52 2.63 8.26
C HIS A 77 -9.52 2.21 7.18
N ASN A 78 -9.16 2.30 5.90
CA ASN A 78 -10.04 1.88 4.80
C ASN A 78 -10.32 0.37 4.81
N LEU A 79 -9.37 -0.44 5.30
CA LEU A 79 -9.53 -1.88 5.57
C LEU A 79 -10.27 -2.18 6.89
N GLY A 80 -10.60 -1.17 7.68
CA GLY A 80 -11.32 -1.31 8.96
C GLY A 80 -10.41 -1.46 10.18
N LEU A 81 -9.12 -1.12 10.08
CA LEU A 81 -8.21 -1.12 11.22
C LEU A 81 -8.44 0.12 12.08
N SER A 82 -8.67 -0.09 13.37
CA SER A 82 -8.71 0.99 14.35
C SER A 82 -7.28 1.38 14.77
N HIS A 83 -7.16 2.52 15.44
CA HIS A 83 -5.89 2.90 16.05
C HIS A 83 -5.45 1.89 17.12
N ASP A 84 -4.14 1.74 17.25
CA ASP A 84 -3.54 0.90 18.28
C ASP A 84 -3.88 1.42 19.68
N SER A 85 -4.16 0.50 20.59
CA SER A 85 -4.51 0.77 21.99
C SER A 85 -3.64 -0.07 22.95
N ALA A 86 -3.89 0.01 24.25
CA ALA A 86 -3.14 -0.74 25.24
C ALA A 86 -3.19 -2.25 24.94
N GLY A 87 -2.01 -2.88 24.88
CA GLY A 87 -1.86 -4.30 24.50
C GLY A 87 -1.50 -4.53 23.02
N CYS A 88 -1.55 -3.50 22.18
CA CYS A 88 -1.05 -3.56 20.81
C CYS A 88 0.45 -3.26 20.77
N TYR A 89 1.22 -4.11 20.09
CA TYR A 89 2.67 -3.97 19.94
C TYR A 89 3.14 -4.43 18.57
N CYS A 90 4.29 -3.93 18.14
CA CYS A 90 4.95 -4.28 16.89
C CYS A 90 6.45 -4.48 17.12
N PHE A 91 7.09 -5.16 16.18
CA PHE A 91 8.49 -5.55 16.31
C PHE A 91 9.44 -4.35 16.13
N ARG A 92 10.39 -4.19 17.07
CA ARG A 92 11.51 -3.22 17.01
C ARG A 92 11.12 -1.74 16.87
N ARG A 93 9.85 -1.37 17.11
CA ARG A 93 9.36 0.01 17.07
C ARG A 93 8.55 0.32 18.34
N THR A 94 8.60 1.56 18.79
CA THR A 94 7.76 2.03 19.91
C THR A 94 6.33 2.31 19.47
N ASN A 95 6.17 2.85 18.27
CA ASN A 95 4.88 3.14 17.64
C ASN A 95 4.71 2.28 16.39
N CYS A 96 3.52 1.77 16.20
CA CYS A 96 3.16 0.92 15.07
C CYS A 96 2.44 1.73 13.99
N LEU A 97 2.19 1.10 12.85
CA LEU A 97 1.57 1.73 11.69
C LEU A 97 0.26 2.43 12.06
N MET A 98 -0.57 1.82 12.91
CA MET A 98 -1.88 2.33 13.32
C MET A 98 -1.83 3.15 14.61
N ALA A 99 -0.67 3.71 15.00
CA ALA A 99 -0.59 4.65 16.11
C ALA A 99 -1.55 5.85 15.91
N PRO A 100 -2.21 6.37 16.97
CA PRO A 100 -3.16 7.48 16.86
C PRO A 100 -2.60 8.75 16.19
N VAL A 101 -1.30 8.98 16.39
CA VAL A 101 -0.53 10.02 15.69
C VAL A 101 0.40 9.32 14.71
N PRO A 102 0.09 9.34 13.39
CA PRO A 102 0.92 8.71 12.39
C PRO A 102 2.28 9.39 12.26
N ASP A 103 3.33 8.60 12.09
CA ASP A 103 4.69 9.07 11.83
C ASP A 103 5.37 8.13 10.80
N LEU A 104 6.69 8.03 10.82
CA LEU A 104 7.50 7.12 10.00
C LEU A 104 7.40 5.65 10.48
N ASN A 105 6.19 5.16 10.72
CA ASN A 105 5.92 3.81 11.19
C ASN A 105 5.64 2.89 10.00
N ASP A 106 6.44 1.82 9.89
CA ASP A 106 6.42 0.87 8.77
C ASP A 106 6.00 -0.55 9.19
N MET A 107 5.59 -0.73 10.45
CA MET A 107 5.29 -2.05 11.04
C MET A 107 3.86 -2.09 11.60
N MET A 108 3.07 -3.05 11.14
CA MET A 108 1.75 -3.32 11.72
C MET A 108 1.87 -3.94 13.12
N SER A 109 0.92 -3.62 13.98
CA SER A 109 0.80 -4.23 15.31
C SER A 109 0.19 -5.63 15.22
N ASN A 110 0.37 -6.43 16.27
CA ASN A 110 -0.37 -7.69 16.46
C ASN A 110 -1.90 -7.51 16.33
N CYS A 111 -2.47 -6.42 16.86
CA CYS A 111 -3.89 -6.10 16.75
C CYS A 111 -4.33 -5.84 15.29
N SER A 112 -3.49 -5.11 14.54
CA SER A 112 -3.72 -4.86 13.12
C SER A 112 -3.68 -6.17 12.32
N TYR A 113 -2.68 -7.02 12.60
CA TYR A 113 -2.57 -8.34 11.95
C TYR A 113 -3.79 -9.21 12.21
N ASP A 114 -4.25 -9.31 13.45
CA ASP A 114 -5.44 -10.10 13.82
C ASP A 114 -6.68 -9.63 13.06
N SER A 115 -6.89 -8.31 12.99
CA SER A 115 -8.02 -7.71 12.27
C SER A 115 -7.97 -7.98 10.76
N ILE A 116 -6.79 -7.86 10.14
CA ILE A 116 -6.59 -8.19 8.72
C ILE A 116 -6.84 -9.68 8.48
N GLN A 117 -6.28 -10.57 9.32
CA GLN A 117 -6.48 -12.01 9.18
C GLN A 117 -7.96 -12.38 9.27
N HIS A 118 -8.70 -11.82 10.21
CA HIS A 118 -10.14 -12.01 10.31
C HIS A 118 -10.89 -11.54 9.06
N ARG A 119 -10.45 -10.45 8.42
CA ARG A 119 -11.03 -9.98 7.15
C ARG A 119 -10.72 -10.94 6.01
N LEU A 120 -9.46 -11.34 5.84
CA LEU A 120 -9.02 -12.21 4.75
C LEU A 120 -9.58 -13.63 4.86
N ASN A 121 -9.84 -14.12 6.08
CA ASN A 121 -10.48 -15.40 6.31
C ASN A 121 -12.00 -15.37 6.09
N LYS A 122 -12.60 -14.18 5.99
CA LYS A 122 -13.97 -14.04 5.52
C LYS A 122 -13.96 -14.00 3.99
N TRP A 123 -15.01 -14.53 3.37
CA TRP A 123 -15.14 -14.50 1.92
C TRP A 123 -15.26 -13.04 1.44
N ASP A 124 -14.20 -12.52 0.83
CA ASP A 124 -14.16 -11.19 0.21
C ASP A 124 -13.94 -11.34 -1.30
N LEU A 125 -14.95 -11.02 -2.11
CA LEU A 125 -14.87 -11.19 -3.56
C LEU A 125 -13.91 -10.19 -4.22
N CYS A 126 -13.86 -8.94 -3.76
CA CYS A 126 -13.13 -7.89 -4.49
C CYS A 126 -11.60 -8.01 -4.36
N LEU A 127 -11.08 -8.19 -3.15
CA LEU A 127 -9.64 -8.33 -2.91
C LEU A 127 -9.09 -9.69 -3.39
N SER A 128 -9.98 -10.64 -3.67
CA SER A 128 -9.64 -11.93 -4.26
C SER A 128 -9.63 -11.89 -5.79
N GLU A 129 -10.19 -10.85 -6.42
CA GLU A 129 -10.08 -10.70 -7.86
C GLU A 129 -8.64 -10.30 -8.23
N PRO A 130 -7.98 -11.02 -9.15
CA PRO A 130 -6.65 -10.65 -9.59
C PRO A 130 -6.74 -9.31 -10.34
N ASN A 131 -6.20 -8.26 -9.72
CA ASN A 131 -5.99 -6.98 -10.39
C ASN A 131 -5.03 -7.20 -11.57
N ILE A 132 -5.55 -7.19 -12.80
CA ILE A 132 -4.73 -7.33 -14.01
C ILE A 132 -3.88 -6.06 -14.13
N PRO A 133 -2.53 -6.15 -14.04
CA PRO A 133 -1.68 -4.98 -14.13
C PRO A 133 -1.81 -4.35 -15.52
N TYR A 134 -2.04 -3.05 -15.54
CA TYR A 134 -2.07 -2.25 -16.75
C TYR A 134 -0.67 -2.24 -17.39
N THR A 135 -0.50 -2.91 -18.52
CA THR A 135 0.78 -2.98 -19.25
C THR A 135 1.01 -1.78 -20.17
N ASN A 136 0.03 -0.90 -20.32
CA ASN A 136 0.06 0.28 -21.18
C ASN A 136 0.79 1.50 -20.56
N PHE A 137 1.18 1.44 -19.28
CA PHE A 137 1.97 2.48 -18.62
C PHE A 137 3.27 1.88 -18.04
N PRO A 138 4.45 2.23 -18.57
CA PRO A 138 5.74 1.75 -18.08
C PRO A 138 6.18 2.50 -16.80
N TYR A 139 5.28 2.72 -15.85
CA TYR A 139 5.59 3.40 -14.58
C TYR A 139 6.04 2.41 -13.49
N VAL A 140 6.71 1.33 -13.91
CA VAL A 140 7.45 0.44 -13.01
C VAL A 140 8.91 0.70 -13.30
N ALA A 141 9.60 1.36 -12.38
CA ALA A 141 11.05 1.38 -12.44
C ALA A 141 11.52 -0.06 -12.20
N ASP A 142 12.27 -0.62 -13.15
CA ASP A 142 12.85 -1.97 -13.04
C ASP A 142 13.46 -2.16 -11.65
N ARG A 143 12.91 -3.10 -10.87
CA ARG A 143 13.31 -3.34 -9.48
C ARG A 143 13.39 -4.82 -9.18
N CYS A 144 14.61 -5.32 -9.22
CA CYS A 144 14.97 -6.64 -8.74
C CYS A 144 14.44 -6.94 -7.33
N GLY A 145 13.76 -8.07 -7.22
CA GLY A 145 13.17 -8.60 -6.00
C GLY A 145 11.68 -8.31 -5.86
N ASP A 146 11.00 -7.85 -6.91
CA ASP A 146 9.55 -7.63 -6.95
C ASP A 146 8.77 -8.76 -7.63
N LYS A 147 9.47 -9.83 -8.03
CA LYS A 147 8.94 -11.03 -8.72
C LYS A 147 8.44 -10.75 -10.14
N ILE A 148 8.79 -9.60 -10.72
CA ILE A 148 8.52 -9.26 -12.12
C ILE A 148 9.86 -9.32 -12.86
N LYS A 149 10.00 -10.26 -13.78
CA LYS A 149 11.22 -10.32 -14.62
C LYS A 149 11.25 -9.12 -15.57
N ASN A 150 12.08 -8.14 -15.26
CA ASN A 150 12.29 -6.96 -16.12
C ASN A 150 13.21 -7.29 -17.31
N GLN A 151 13.24 -6.43 -18.33
CA GLN A 151 14.01 -6.67 -19.56
C GLN A 151 15.52 -6.88 -19.30
N ARG A 152 16.04 -6.30 -18.22
CA ARG A 152 17.46 -6.37 -17.82
C ARG A 152 17.76 -7.44 -16.77
N GLU A 153 16.77 -8.24 -16.38
CA GLU A 153 16.92 -9.27 -15.35
C GLU A 153 16.89 -10.68 -15.97
N GLU A 154 17.79 -11.56 -15.51
CA GLU A 154 17.78 -12.96 -15.93
C GLU A 154 16.61 -13.72 -15.26
N CYS A 155 16.32 -13.37 -14.00
CA CYS A 155 15.22 -13.86 -13.17
C CYS A 155 14.89 -12.85 -12.07
N ASP A 156 13.67 -12.91 -11.53
CA ASP A 156 13.29 -12.24 -10.29
C ASP A 156 12.55 -13.23 -9.37
N CYS A 157 13.23 -13.66 -8.31
CA CYS A 157 12.72 -14.64 -7.34
C CYS A 157 12.14 -13.98 -6.08
N GLY A 158 11.99 -12.65 -6.07
CA GLY A 158 11.59 -11.89 -4.88
C GLY A 158 12.77 -11.41 -4.05
N SER A 159 12.48 -10.84 -2.87
CA SER A 159 13.49 -10.29 -1.99
C SER A 159 14.37 -11.38 -1.37
N LEU A 160 15.55 -11.00 -0.85
CA LEU A 160 16.45 -11.91 -0.11
C LEU A 160 15.77 -12.64 1.06
N LYS A 161 14.66 -12.11 1.59
CA LYS A 161 13.89 -12.75 2.66
C LYS A 161 12.84 -13.73 2.13
N ASP A 162 12.42 -13.58 0.88
CA ASP A 162 11.43 -14.45 0.24
C ASP A 162 12.07 -15.75 -0.27
N THR A 163 13.40 -15.80 -0.41
CA THR A 163 14.10 -16.98 -0.92
C THR A 163 14.23 -18.07 0.15
N THR A 164 13.17 -18.85 0.36
CA THR A 164 13.22 -20.12 1.11
C THR A 164 13.72 -21.31 0.27
N THR A 165 13.90 -21.14 -1.05
CA THR A 165 14.42 -22.16 -1.95
C THR A 165 15.70 -21.68 -2.64
N PRO A 166 16.84 -22.36 -2.47
CA PRO A 166 18.00 -22.08 -3.31
C PRO A 166 17.66 -22.42 -4.77
N PRO A 167 18.09 -21.60 -5.76
CA PRO A 167 17.91 -21.95 -7.16
C PRO A 167 18.65 -23.26 -7.48
N PRO A 168 18.15 -24.08 -8.44
CA PRO A 168 18.83 -25.28 -8.88
C PRO A 168 20.27 -24.97 -9.33
N GLN A 169 21.17 -25.90 -9.06
CA GLN A 169 22.63 -25.78 -8.85
C GLN A 169 23.51 -25.28 -10.02
N HIS A 170 23.01 -24.46 -10.92
CA HIS A 170 23.83 -23.83 -11.94
C HIS A 170 23.83 -22.30 -11.80
N LYS A 171 24.94 -21.82 -11.20
CA LYS A 171 25.51 -20.46 -11.22
C LYS A 171 25.31 -19.64 -9.94
N THR A 172 26.36 -19.66 -9.10
CA THR A 172 26.84 -18.56 -8.24
C THR A 172 25.79 -17.66 -7.60
N ALA A 173 25.09 -18.17 -6.58
CA ALA A 173 24.20 -17.38 -5.72
C ALA A 173 24.90 -17.05 -4.38
N ARG A 174 25.63 -15.94 -4.33
CA ARG A 174 25.97 -15.23 -3.07
C ARG A 174 25.39 -13.83 -2.99
N THR A 175 24.65 -13.43 -4.01
CA THR A 175 24.02 -12.12 -4.13
C THR A 175 22.69 -12.36 -4.83
N ASN A 176 21.66 -11.57 -4.49
CA ASN A 176 20.63 -11.21 -5.46
C ASN A 176 21.34 -10.42 -6.57
N SER A 177 22.18 -11.10 -7.36
CA SER A 177 22.95 -10.49 -8.44
C SER A 177 22.01 -10.31 -9.61
N CYS A 178 21.06 -9.39 -9.44
CA CYS A 178 20.65 -8.53 -10.52
C CYS A 178 21.86 -7.67 -10.85
N THR A 179 22.82 -8.24 -11.57
CA THR A 179 23.91 -7.46 -12.15
C THR A 179 23.28 -6.56 -13.18
N PHE A 180 22.94 -5.33 -12.78
CA PHE A 180 22.82 -4.22 -13.71
C PHE A 180 24.14 -4.15 -14.48
N ARG A 181 24.18 -4.69 -15.70
CA ARG A 181 25.18 -4.23 -16.65
C ARG A 181 24.81 -2.79 -16.95
N ILE A 182 25.52 -1.86 -16.32
CA ILE A 182 25.64 -0.50 -16.85
C ILE A 182 26.29 -0.72 -18.22
N MET A 183 25.49 -0.61 -19.28
CA MET A 183 26.05 -0.46 -20.62
C MET A 183 26.62 0.97 -20.64
N ASP A 184 27.94 1.05 -20.85
CA ASP A 184 28.60 2.27 -21.30
C ASP A 184 27.94 2.82 -22.58
#